data_AF-A1TMR9-F1
#
_entry.id   AF-A1TMR9-F1
#
_cell.length_a   1.000
_cell.length_b   1.000
_cell.length_c   1.000
_cell.angle_alpha   90.00
_cell.angle_beta   90.00
_cell.angle_gamma   90.00
#
_symmetry.space_group_name_H-M   'P 1'
#
loop_
_entity.id
_entity.type
_entity.pdbx_description
1 polymer ?
#
loop_
_entity_poly.entity_id
_entity_poly.type
_entity_poly.pdbx_seq_one_letter_code
_entity_poly.pdbx_strand_id
1 'polypeptide(L)'
;MTETLAQLEARDQAVGPTILLASGRYFSFDKPESTPVSVEDIAHALSHLCRFTGHCRGFYSVAQHAVLVSHLVPPEHAFHALHHDDVEAVMGDMSSPLKRLMPEYKALERRVEAAILAQFGLPAATPAEVKHADLVALRTEQRDLMHIDGGRWPSLDGIEPTPSFGLQPMGPNSARQLYLARHRELLAARGAHGAEIIAPAKDTKHYTPAPGEDGWVTERIWKGTPYDFMRLARGLVYLTPEPAETRARQMTNAPATGAERTPA
;
A
#
# COMPACT_ATOMS: atom_id res chain seq x y z
N MET A 1 6.32 -47.84 -6.05
CA MET A 1 5.73 -46.50 -6.28
C MET A 1 6.87 -45.61 -6.76
N THR A 2 6.92 -45.31 -8.05
CA THR A 2 7.97 -44.48 -8.64
C THR A 2 7.55 -43.03 -8.51
N GLU A 3 8.29 -42.24 -7.72
CA GLU A 3 8.09 -40.79 -7.66
C GLU A 3 8.34 -40.18 -9.04
N THR A 4 7.54 -39.18 -9.41
CA THR A 4 7.67 -38.48 -10.69
C THR A 4 8.86 -37.51 -10.64
N LEU A 5 9.42 -37.15 -11.81
CA LEU A 5 10.46 -36.11 -11.90
C LEU A 5 10.02 -34.80 -11.25
N ALA A 6 8.75 -34.41 -11.40
CA ALA A 6 8.18 -33.25 -10.73
C ALA A 6 8.17 -33.38 -9.19
N GLN A 7 7.95 -34.58 -8.66
CA GLN A 7 8.03 -34.84 -7.21
C GLN A 7 9.47 -34.80 -6.70
N LEU A 8 10.43 -35.23 -7.51
CA LEU A 8 11.87 -35.16 -7.18
C LEU A 8 12.41 -33.72 -7.27
N GLU A 9 12.03 -32.97 -8.30
CA GLU A 9 12.37 -31.54 -8.45
C GLU A 9 11.73 -30.68 -7.35
N ALA A 10 10.48 -30.96 -6.96
CA ALA A 10 9.82 -30.29 -5.85
C ALA A 10 10.46 -30.62 -4.49
N ARG A 11 11.00 -31.83 -4.31
CA ARG A 11 11.75 -32.23 -3.11
C ARG A 11 13.10 -31.52 -3.00
N ASP A 12 13.74 -31.22 -4.13
CA ASP A 12 15.05 -30.54 -4.16
C ASP A 12 14.94 -29.04 -3.79
N GLN A 13 13.77 -28.44 -4.01
CA GLN A 13 13.52 -27.01 -3.72
C GLN A 13 13.27 -26.69 -2.22
N ALA A 14 12.94 -27.69 -1.40
CA ALA A 14 12.72 -27.52 0.04
C ALA A 14 14.01 -27.72 0.88
N VAL A 15 15.16 -27.91 0.22
CA VAL A 15 16.45 -28.17 0.88
C VAL A 15 17.19 -26.85 1.14
N GLY A 16 17.51 -26.56 2.40
CA GLY A 16 18.22 -25.36 2.82
C GLY A 16 17.30 -24.27 3.40
N PRO A 17 17.80 -23.03 3.58
CA PRO A 17 17.00 -21.92 4.07
C PRO A 17 16.07 -21.45 2.94
N THR A 18 14.88 -22.04 2.87
CA THR A 18 13.85 -21.69 1.88
C THR A 18 12.49 -21.42 2.53
N ILE A 19 11.62 -20.72 1.80
CA ILE A 19 10.22 -20.47 2.17
C ILE A 19 9.30 -20.79 0.99
N LEU A 20 8.14 -21.40 1.24
CA LEU A 20 7.13 -21.67 0.21
C LEU A 20 6.29 -20.40 -0.04
N LEU A 21 6.30 -19.91 -1.28
CA LEU A 21 5.54 -18.74 -1.73
C LEU A 21 4.07 -19.08 -2.02
N ALA A 22 3.23 -18.06 -2.16
CA ALA A 22 1.81 -18.20 -2.46
C ALA A 22 1.53 -18.92 -3.79
N SER A 23 2.44 -18.80 -4.77
CA SER A 23 2.36 -19.53 -6.03
C SER A 23 2.70 -21.03 -5.91
N GLY A 24 3.14 -21.50 -4.74
CA GLY A 24 3.65 -22.86 -4.53
C GLY A 24 5.10 -23.07 -4.98
N ARG A 25 5.84 -22.00 -5.32
CA ARG A 25 7.29 -22.06 -5.59
C ARG A 25 8.08 -21.81 -4.32
N TYR A 26 9.27 -22.38 -4.18
CA TYR A 26 10.15 -22.04 -3.07
C TYR A 26 11.01 -20.83 -3.38
N PHE A 27 11.19 -19.98 -2.37
CA PHE A 27 12.19 -18.93 -2.36
C PHE A 27 13.42 -19.34 -1.55
N SER A 28 14.63 -19.27 -2.12
CA SER A 28 15.89 -19.58 -1.42
C SER A 28 16.61 -18.32 -0.94
N PHE A 29 16.86 -18.23 0.37
CA PHE A 29 17.65 -17.14 0.96
C PHE A 29 19.15 -17.26 0.66
N ASP A 30 19.65 -18.45 0.34
CA ASP A 30 21.06 -18.66 -0.04
C ASP A 30 21.34 -18.21 -1.48
N LYS A 31 20.34 -18.34 -2.36
CA LYS A 31 20.46 -18.05 -3.79
C LYS A 31 19.31 -17.16 -4.31
N PRO A 32 19.06 -15.99 -3.69
CA PRO A 32 17.93 -15.13 -4.04
C PRO A 32 18.02 -14.63 -5.49
N GLU A 33 19.22 -14.49 -6.05
CA GLU A 33 19.46 -14.02 -7.43
C GLU A 33 18.97 -15.03 -8.49
N SER A 34 18.87 -16.31 -8.12
CA SER A 34 18.43 -17.40 -9.02
C SER A 34 16.99 -17.84 -8.77
N THR A 35 16.31 -17.16 -7.86
CA THR A 35 15.03 -17.58 -7.31
C THR A 35 13.94 -16.60 -7.74
N PRO A 36 13.04 -16.98 -8.66
CA PRO A 36 12.04 -16.07 -9.18
C PRO A 36 10.91 -15.82 -8.16
N VAL A 37 10.50 -14.56 -8.00
CA VAL A 37 9.35 -14.12 -7.22
C VAL A 37 8.42 -13.35 -8.14
N SER A 38 7.13 -13.70 -8.20
CA SER A 38 6.18 -12.93 -9.02
C SER A 38 5.59 -11.77 -8.24
N VAL A 39 5.06 -10.79 -8.95
CA VAL A 39 4.33 -9.68 -8.33
C VAL A 39 3.09 -10.19 -7.56
N GLU A 40 2.49 -11.30 -7.96
CA GLU A 40 1.39 -11.94 -7.24
C GLU A 40 1.83 -12.54 -5.89
N ASP A 41 3.03 -13.13 -5.82
CA ASP A 41 3.62 -13.63 -4.57
C ASP A 41 3.86 -12.46 -3.60
N ILE A 42 4.49 -11.39 -4.09
CA ILE A 42 4.75 -10.17 -3.33
C ILE A 42 3.45 -9.53 -2.85
N ALA A 43 2.52 -9.24 -3.76
CA ALA A 43 1.26 -8.60 -3.41
C ALA A 43 0.45 -9.43 -2.41
N HIS A 44 0.51 -10.77 -2.50
CA HIS A 44 -0.14 -11.65 -1.52
C HIS A 44 0.52 -11.54 -0.16
N ALA A 45 1.84 -11.68 -0.05
CA ALA A 45 2.52 -11.62 1.25
C ALA A 45 2.37 -10.23 1.88
N LEU A 46 2.70 -9.16 1.14
CA LEU A 46 2.64 -7.78 1.64
C LEU A 46 1.22 -7.36 2.06
N SER A 47 0.17 -7.91 1.45
CA SER A 47 -1.20 -7.59 1.86
C SER A 47 -1.61 -8.22 3.19
N HIS A 48 -0.91 -9.25 3.64
CA HIS A 48 -1.16 -9.93 4.92
C HIS A 48 -0.20 -9.50 6.02
N LEU A 49 0.94 -8.89 5.66
CA LEU A 49 1.89 -8.35 6.62
C LEU A 49 1.39 -7.02 7.18
N CYS A 50 1.14 -7.01 8.49
CA CYS A 50 0.80 -5.78 9.21
C CYS A 50 2.04 -4.91 9.38
N ARG A 51 1.90 -3.61 9.08
CA ARG A 51 2.86 -2.62 9.56
C ARG A 51 2.78 -2.43 11.06
N PHE A 52 3.86 -1.88 11.62
CA PHE A 52 3.98 -1.61 13.06
C PHE A 52 3.74 -2.87 13.91
N THR A 53 4.05 -4.04 13.33
CA THR A 53 3.78 -5.35 13.94
C THR A 53 2.34 -5.52 14.44
N GLY A 54 1.38 -4.86 13.78
CA GLY A 54 -0.04 -4.93 14.13
C GLY A 54 -0.52 -3.98 15.24
N HIS A 55 0.28 -2.99 15.65
CA HIS A 55 -0.10 -2.05 16.72
C HIS A 55 -0.93 -0.83 16.25
N CYS A 56 -1.30 -0.76 14.97
CA CYS A 56 -2.25 0.23 14.49
C CYS A 56 -3.65 0.00 15.13
N ARG A 57 -4.45 1.07 15.21
CA ARG A 57 -5.85 1.01 15.68
C ARG A 57 -6.76 0.10 14.84
N GLY A 58 -6.33 -0.24 13.63
CA GLY A 58 -6.98 -1.18 12.73
C GLY A 58 -5.94 -1.82 11.81
N PHE A 59 -6.36 -2.83 11.04
CA PHE A 59 -5.46 -3.56 10.14
C PHE A 59 -4.87 -2.63 9.07
N TYR A 60 -3.55 -2.53 8.99
CA TYR A 60 -2.86 -1.74 7.97
C TYR A 60 -1.66 -2.53 7.44
N SER A 61 -1.65 -2.78 6.14
CA SER A 61 -0.69 -3.69 5.51
C SER A 61 0.48 -2.97 4.86
N VAL A 62 1.59 -3.69 4.69
CA VAL A 62 2.75 -3.22 3.91
C VAL A 62 2.34 -2.91 2.47
N ALA A 63 1.44 -3.71 1.86
CA ALA A 63 0.94 -3.44 0.50
C ALA A 63 0.23 -2.08 0.40
N GLN A 64 -0.59 -1.73 1.39
CA GLN A 64 -1.28 -0.42 1.41
C GLN A 64 -0.29 0.73 1.57
N HIS A 65 0.74 0.55 2.40
CA HIS A 65 1.84 1.51 2.54
C HIS A 65 2.62 1.70 1.24
N ALA A 66 3.04 0.62 0.59
CA ALA A 66 3.79 0.68 -0.67
C ALA A 66 3.02 1.44 -1.77
N VAL A 67 1.71 1.22 -1.87
CA VAL A 67 0.85 2.00 -2.78
C VAL A 67 0.84 3.48 -2.40
N LEU A 68 0.69 3.82 -1.11
CA LEU A 68 0.75 5.19 -0.63
C LEU A 68 2.07 5.87 -1.02
N VAL A 69 3.21 5.24 -0.76
CA VAL A 69 4.53 5.78 -1.11
C VAL A 69 4.64 6.02 -2.62
N SER A 70 4.09 5.11 -3.45
CA SER A 70 4.06 5.28 -4.92
C SER A 70 3.26 6.50 -5.43
N HIS A 71 2.42 7.10 -4.59
CA HIS A 71 1.65 8.31 -4.90
C HIS A 71 2.28 9.60 -4.33
N LEU A 72 3.27 9.47 -3.44
CA LEU A 72 3.94 10.60 -2.79
C LEU A 72 5.25 11.00 -3.48
N VAL A 73 5.66 10.27 -4.51
CA VAL A 73 6.87 10.53 -5.31
C VAL A 73 6.54 11.08 -6.70
N PRO A 74 7.51 11.74 -7.37
CA PRO A 74 7.41 12.04 -8.80
C PRO A 74 7.12 10.79 -9.64
N PRO A 75 6.37 10.89 -10.75
CA PRO A 75 5.95 9.75 -11.57
C PRO A 75 7.08 8.81 -12.00
N GLU A 76 8.26 9.34 -12.29
CA GLU A 76 9.46 8.61 -12.69
C GLU A 76 10.01 7.67 -11.60
N HIS A 77 9.69 7.95 -10.33
CA HIS A 77 10.10 7.14 -9.18
C HIS A 77 8.98 6.25 -8.65
N ALA A 78 7.74 6.42 -9.12
CA ALA A 78 6.56 5.73 -8.60
C ALA A 78 6.67 4.20 -8.67
N PHE A 79 7.26 3.65 -9.74
CA PHE A 79 7.46 2.20 -9.83
C PHE A 79 8.49 1.70 -8.82
N HIS A 80 9.60 2.41 -8.62
CA HIS A 80 10.55 2.04 -7.57
C HIS A 80 9.89 2.16 -6.18
N ALA A 81 9.15 3.25 -5.94
CA ALA A 81 8.40 3.45 -4.70
C ALA A 81 7.37 2.36 -4.41
N LEU A 82 6.69 1.81 -5.41
CA LEU A 82 5.78 0.68 -5.17
C LEU A 82 6.53 -0.59 -4.72
N HIS A 83 7.75 -0.79 -5.24
CA HIS A 83 8.53 -2.01 -5.03
C HIS A 83 9.56 -1.90 -3.89
N HIS A 84 9.61 -0.78 -3.16
CA HIS A 84 10.70 -0.52 -2.20
C HIS A 84 10.69 -1.46 -0.98
N ASP A 85 9.52 -1.94 -0.58
CA ASP A 85 9.34 -2.86 0.55
C ASP A 85 9.13 -4.33 0.10
N ASP A 86 9.35 -4.65 -1.17
CA ASP A 86 9.08 -6.00 -1.70
C ASP A 86 9.88 -7.11 -1.02
N VAL A 87 11.05 -6.79 -0.49
CA VAL A 87 11.87 -7.71 0.29
C VAL A 87 11.13 -8.27 1.50
N GLU A 88 10.20 -7.50 2.07
CA GLU A 88 9.40 -7.91 3.23
C GLU A 88 8.46 -9.07 2.90
N ALA A 89 8.13 -9.29 1.62
CA ALA A 89 7.32 -10.43 1.18
C ALA A 89 7.95 -11.78 1.57
N VAL A 90 9.28 -11.84 1.68
CA VAL A 90 10.02 -13.05 2.05
C VAL A 90 10.78 -12.90 3.38
N MET A 91 11.19 -11.68 3.74
CA MET A 91 11.95 -11.40 4.97
C MET A 91 11.08 -10.96 6.17
N GLY A 92 9.82 -10.59 5.93
CA GLY A 92 8.89 -10.01 6.90
C GLY A 92 9.12 -8.52 7.18
N ASP A 93 8.08 -7.81 7.63
CA ASP A 93 8.19 -6.44 8.15
C ASP A 93 8.77 -6.48 9.58
N MET A 94 10.04 -6.09 9.71
CA MET A 94 10.69 -5.93 11.00
C MET A 94 10.81 -4.45 11.36
N SER A 95 10.31 -4.08 12.55
CA SER A 95 10.37 -2.70 13.00
C SER A 95 11.79 -2.13 12.96
N SER A 96 11.92 -0.89 12.46
CA SER A 96 13.20 -0.17 12.35
C SER A 96 14.04 -0.20 13.64
N PRO A 97 13.48 -0.01 14.86
CA PRO A 97 14.25 -0.13 16.10
C PRO A 97 14.88 -1.50 16.32
N LEU A 98 14.18 -2.58 15.99
CA LEU A 98 14.70 -3.95 16.11
C LEU A 98 15.77 -4.23 15.05
N LYS A 99 15.54 -3.83 13.78
CA LYS A 99 16.52 -3.97 12.69
C LYS A 99 17.87 -3.32 13.08
N ARG A 100 17.90 -2.23 13.87
CA ARG A 100 19.15 -1.59 14.34
C ARG A 100 20.03 -2.49 15.22
N LEU A 101 19.46 -3.49 15.88
CA LEU A 101 20.16 -4.43 16.75
C LEU A 101 20.68 -5.67 15.99
N MET A 102 20.40 -5.79 14.69
CA MET A 102 20.64 -7.01 13.90
C MET A 102 21.40 -6.70 12.59
N PRO A 103 22.72 -6.44 12.64
CA PRO A 103 23.50 -6.09 11.46
C PRO A 103 23.56 -7.20 10.40
N GLU A 104 23.55 -8.47 10.81
CA GLU A 104 23.55 -9.63 9.91
C GLU A 104 22.23 -9.71 9.13
N TYR A 105 21.09 -9.46 9.80
CA TYR A 105 19.79 -9.40 9.15
C TYR A 105 19.76 -8.31 8.08
N LYS A 106 20.26 -7.11 8.41
CA LYS A 106 20.35 -6.01 7.44
C LYS A 106 21.24 -6.33 6.24
N ALA A 107 22.31 -7.11 6.42
CA ALA A 107 23.19 -7.51 5.33
C ALA A 107 22.49 -8.51 4.39
N LEU A 108 21.75 -9.47 4.96
CA LEU A 108 20.94 -10.41 4.21
C LEU A 108 19.78 -9.70 3.48
N GLU A 109 19.04 -8.84 4.17
CA GLU A 109 17.95 -8.03 3.63
C GLU A 109 18.40 -7.24 2.41
N ARG A 110 19.51 -6.49 2.47
CA ARG A 110 20.04 -5.75 1.31
C ARG A 110 20.38 -6.64 0.11
N ARG A 111 20.89 -7.85 0.35
CA ARG A 111 21.20 -8.81 -0.73
C ARG A 111 19.91 -9.33 -1.38
N VAL A 112 18.93 -9.70 -0.57
CA VAL A 112 17.63 -10.22 -1.03
C VAL A 112 16.85 -9.12 -1.75
N GLU A 113 16.82 -7.90 -1.21
CA GLU A 113 16.22 -6.72 -1.82
C GLU A 113 16.80 -6.45 -3.21
N ALA A 114 18.13 -6.39 -3.33
CA ALA A 114 18.79 -6.19 -4.62
C ALA A 114 18.41 -7.29 -5.64
N ALA A 115 18.33 -8.55 -5.20
CA ALA A 115 17.94 -9.66 -6.06
C ALA A 115 16.47 -9.57 -6.52
N ILE A 116 15.55 -9.15 -5.64
CA ILE A 116 14.13 -8.98 -5.98
C ILE A 116 13.94 -7.78 -6.91
N LEU A 117 14.53 -6.62 -6.58
CA LEU A 117 14.43 -5.41 -7.41
C LEU A 117 14.98 -5.64 -8.83
N ALA A 118 16.05 -6.42 -8.97
CA ALA A 118 16.60 -6.78 -10.28
C ALA A 118 15.59 -7.54 -11.16
N GLN A 119 14.73 -8.39 -10.59
CA GLN A 119 13.69 -9.10 -11.33
C GLN A 119 12.63 -8.16 -11.94
N PHE A 120 12.45 -6.98 -11.35
CA PHE A 120 11.54 -5.93 -11.83
C PHE A 120 12.25 -4.82 -12.63
N GLY A 121 13.52 -5.03 -12.99
CA GLY A 121 14.32 -4.06 -13.73
C GLY A 121 14.52 -2.75 -12.96
N LEU A 122 14.73 -2.85 -11.65
CA LEU A 122 15.01 -1.74 -10.75
C LEU A 122 16.44 -1.81 -10.20
N PRO A 123 17.13 -0.67 -10.02
CA PRO A 123 18.43 -0.64 -9.38
C PRO A 123 18.29 -0.88 -7.87
N ALA A 124 19.28 -1.51 -7.25
CA ALA A 124 19.31 -1.72 -5.80
C ALA A 124 19.45 -0.40 -5.00
N ALA A 125 19.90 0.68 -5.62
CA ALA A 125 20.00 1.98 -4.99
C ALA A 125 18.63 2.69 -5.05
N THR A 126 17.95 2.78 -3.91
CA THR A 126 16.68 3.51 -3.77
C THR A 126 16.88 5.02 -3.91
N PRO A 127 16.12 5.71 -4.79
CA PRO A 127 16.16 7.17 -4.94
C PRO A 127 15.86 7.91 -3.62
N ALA A 128 16.40 9.12 -3.47
CA ALA A 128 16.21 9.92 -2.26
C ALA A 128 14.75 10.34 -2.09
N GLU A 129 14.05 10.56 -3.19
CA GLU A 129 12.63 10.90 -3.27
C GLU A 129 11.76 9.80 -2.68
N VAL A 130 12.10 8.53 -2.96
CA VAL A 130 11.39 7.36 -2.41
C VAL A 130 11.61 7.28 -0.89
N LYS A 131 12.84 7.47 -0.42
CA LYS A 131 13.14 7.49 1.02
C LYS A 131 12.42 8.62 1.75
N HIS A 132 12.35 9.80 1.14
CA HIS A 132 11.60 10.92 1.71
C HIS A 132 10.10 10.64 1.75
N ALA A 133 9.54 10.09 0.67
CA ALA A 133 8.13 9.72 0.60
C ALA A 133 7.74 8.63 1.61
N ASP A 134 8.61 7.64 1.86
CA ASP A 134 8.42 6.65 2.92
C ASP A 134 8.34 7.32 4.32
N LEU A 135 9.21 8.29 4.63
CA LEU A 135 9.11 9.05 5.88
C LEU A 135 7.82 9.88 5.98
N VAL A 136 7.36 10.48 4.88
CA VAL A 136 6.08 11.20 4.82
C VAL A 136 4.90 10.25 5.02
N ALA A 137 4.95 9.06 4.42
CA ALA A 137 3.96 8.00 4.63
C ALA A 137 3.95 7.55 6.10
N LEU A 138 5.11 7.26 6.69
CA LEU A 138 5.28 6.90 8.09
C LEU A 138 4.72 7.97 9.04
N ARG A 139 4.93 9.25 8.76
CA ARG A 139 4.35 10.36 9.54
C ARG A 139 2.83 10.44 9.39
N THR A 140 2.31 10.17 8.19
CA THR A 140 0.87 10.13 7.90
C THR A 140 0.20 8.96 8.63
N GLU A 141 0.84 7.78 8.62
CA GLU A 141 0.43 6.60 9.37
C GLU A 141 0.41 6.84 10.87
N GLN A 142 1.45 7.50 11.39
CA GLN A 142 1.49 7.88 12.81
C GLN A 142 0.30 8.77 13.19
N ARG A 143 -0.03 9.78 12.35
CA ARG A 143 -1.17 10.68 12.57
C ARG A 143 -2.51 9.93 12.53
N ASP A 144 -2.69 9.06 11.54
CA ASP A 144 -4.01 8.52 11.18
C ASP A 144 -4.29 7.14 11.76
N LEU A 145 -3.28 6.38 12.15
CA LEU A 145 -3.43 4.97 12.52
C LEU A 145 -2.95 4.67 13.94
N MET A 146 -2.02 5.44 14.47
CA MET A 146 -1.48 5.24 15.82
C MET A 146 -2.27 6.02 16.88
N HIS A 147 -2.09 5.66 18.14
CA HIS A 147 -2.64 6.42 19.26
C HIS A 147 -1.89 7.74 19.44
N ILE A 148 -2.65 8.84 19.63
CA ILE A 148 -2.12 10.21 19.73
C ILE A 148 -1.13 10.39 20.90
N ASP A 149 -1.27 9.57 21.94
CA ASP A 149 -0.41 9.56 23.13
C ASP A 149 0.94 8.86 22.90
N GLY A 150 1.17 8.29 21.70
CA GLY A 150 2.39 7.57 21.32
C GLY A 150 3.66 8.42 21.26
N GLY A 151 3.54 9.73 21.53
CA GLY A 151 4.66 10.64 21.72
C GLY A 151 5.44 10.96 20.45
N ARG A 152 6.59 11.61 20.65
CA ARG A 152 7.48 12.08 19.58
C ARG A 152 8.36 10.95 19.05
N TRP A 153 8.48 10.83 17.73
CA TRP A 153 9.43 9.93 17.07
C TRP A 153 10.56 10.76 16.45
N PRO A 154 11.79 10.75 17.01
CA PRO A 154 12.88 11.61 16.54
C PRO A 154 13.24 11.44 15.05
N SER A 155 13.00 10.26 14.47
CA SER A 155 13.22 10.01 13.04
C SER A 155 12.28 10.78 12.12
N LEU A 156 11.23 11.38 12.67
CA LEU A 156 10.23 12.16 11.92
C LEU A 156 10.32 13.67 12.22
N ASP A 157 11.38 14.12 12.88
CA ASP A 157 11.59 15.54 13.12
C ASP A 157 11.71 16.31 11.79
N GLY A 158 10.87 17.34 11.63
CA GLY A 158 10.82 18.14 10.39
C GLY A 158 10.10 17.45 9.22
N ILE A 159 9.53 16.26 9.42
CA ILE A 159 8.69 15.58 8.44
C ILE A 159 7.23 15.86 8.77
N GLU A 160 6.50 16.40 7.80
CA GLU A 160 5.06 16.64 7.89
C GLU A 160 4.28 15.52 7.18
N PRO A 161 3.11 15.12 7.71
CA PRO A 161 2.25 14.17 7.03
C PRO A 161 1.64 14.80 5.77
N THR A 162 1.21 13.98 4.82
CA THR A 162 0.54 14.51 3.62
C THR A 162 -0.78 15.20 4.00
N PRO A 163 -1.05 16.42 3.49
CA PRO A 163 -2.33 17.10 3.72
C PRO A 163 -3.42 16.63 2.76
N SER A 164 -3.05 15.86 1.72
CA SER A 164 -3.94 15.57 0.59
C SER A 164 -5.12 14.65 0.94
N PHE A 165 -4.98 13.79 1.96
CA PHE A 165 -6.02 12.86 2.39
C PHE A 165 -5.70 12.26 3.77
N GLY A 166 -6.73 11.65 4.38
CA GLY A 166 -6.59 10.78 5.55
C GLY A 166 -6.59 9.31 5.14
N LEU A 167 -5.86 8.48 5.89
CA LEU A 167 -5.78 7.04 5.62
C LEU A 167 -7.07 6.33 6.05
N GLN A 168 -7.55 5.43 5.19
CA GLN A 168 -8.60 4.48 5.48
C GLN A 168 -8.02 3.06 5.41
N PRO A 169 -7.84 2.38 6.54
CA PRO A 169 -7.38 0.99 6.59
C PRO A 169 -8.22 0.06 5.71
N MET A 170 -7.58 -0.85 4.97
CA MET A 170 -8.27 -1.83 4.13
C MET A 170 -7.79 -3.25 4.43
N GLY A 171 -8.69 -4.22 4.34
CA GLY A 171 -8.34 -5.63 4.54
C GLY A 171 -7.38 -6.18 3.47
N PRO A 172 -6.76 -7.35 3.72
CA PRO A 172 -5.75 -7.94 2.84
C PRO A 172 -6.17 -8.05 1.37
N ASN A 173 -7.39 -8.54 1.11
CA ASN A 173 -7.88 -8.72 -0.26
C ASN A 173 -7.92 -7.41 -1.05
N SER A 174 -8.41 -6.33 -0.43
CA SER A 174 -8.44 -4.99 -1.04
C SER A 174 -7.04 -4.42 -1.23
N ALA A 175 -6.15 -4.57 -0.24
CA ALA A 175 -4.77 -4.11 -0.33
C ALA A 175 -3.99 -4.82 -1.45
N ARG A 176 -4.17 -6.15 -1.57
CA ARG A 176 -3.60 -6.95 -2.65
C ARG A 176 -4.06 -6.48 -4.02
N GLN A 177 -5.37 -6.28 -4.20
CA GLN A 177 -5.93 -5.80 -5.46
C GLN A 177 -5.40 -4.42 -5.82
N LEU A 178 -5.31 -3.51 -4.83
CA LEU A 178 -4.80 -2.17 -5.02
C LEU A 178 -3.32 -2.18 -5.45
N TYR A 179 -2.48 -2.97 -4.78
CA TYR A 179 -1.07 -3.13 -5.14
C TYR A 179 -0.91 -3.66 -6.58
N LEU A 180 -1.63 -4.73 -6.93
CA LEU A 180 -1.57 -5.30 -8.29
C LEU A 180 -2.10 -4.33 -9.36
N ALA A 181 -3.15 -3.56 -9.06
CA ALA A 181 -3.65 -2.54 -9.97
C ALA A 181 -2.62 -1.43 -10.19
N ARG A 182 -2.01 -0.93 -9.11
CA ARG A 182 -0.99 0.10 -9.16
C ARG A 182 0.27 -0.37 -9.90
N HIS A 183 0.69 -1.62 -9.69
CA HIS A 183 1.80 -2.22 -10.44
C HIS A 183 1.52 -2.23 -11.95
N ARG A 184 0.34 -2.70 -12.37
CA ARG A 184 -0.04 -2.73 -13.79
C ARG A 184 -0.09 -1.34 -14.41
N GLU A 185 -0.65 -0.37 -13.69
CA GLU A 185 -0.70 1.03 -14.12
C GLU A 185 0.71 1.58 -14.36
N LEU A 186 1.61 1.42 -13.40
CA LEU A 186 2.97 1.93 -13.48
C LEU A 186 3.82 1.18 -14.51
N LEU A 187 3.65 -0.13 -14.64
CA LEU A 187 4.30 -0.93 -15.67
C LEU A 187 3.86 -0.49 -17.07
N ALA A 188 2.57 -0.23 -17.27
CA ALA A 188 2.05 0.29 -18.54
C ALA A 188 2.61 1.69 -18.84
N ALA A 189 2.74 2.56 -17.84
CA ALA A 189 3.36 3.88 -18.01
C ALA A 189 4.85 3.80 -18.36
N ARG A 190 5.61 2.89 -17.73
CA ARG A 190 7.02 2.61 -18.09
C ARG A 190 7.14 2.06 -19.51
N GLY A 191 6.25 1.14 -19.88
CA GLY A 191 6.15 0.59 -21.22
C GLY A 191 5.82 1.66 -22.26
N ALA A 192 4.89 2.58 -21.97
CA ALA A 192 4.54 3.70 -22.85
C ALA A 192 5.70 4.70 -23.03
N HIS A 193 6.50 4.94 -21.99
CA HIS A 193 7.72 5.72 -22.11
C HIS A 193 8.87 4.99 -22.86
N GLY A 194 8.79 3.66 -22.99
CA GLY A 194 9.64 2.84 -23.88
C GLY A 194 9.03 2.52 -25.25
N ALA A 195 7.73 2.76 -25.45
CA ALA A 195 6.95 2.36 -26.62
C ALA A 195 6.82 3.48 -27.67
N GLU A 196 7.90 4.24 -27.89
CA GLU A 196 8.29 4.59 -29.26
C GLU A 196 8.79 3.35 -30.03
N ILE A 197 8.98 2.20 -29.36
CA ILE A 197 9.36 0.93 -29.99
C ILE A 197 8.45 -0.23 -29.51
N ILE A 198 7.48 -0.57 -30.38
CA ILE A 198 6.80 -1.86 -30.59
C ILE A 198 5.68 -2.29 -29.60
N ALA A 199 4.53 -2.65 -30.20
CA ALA A 199 3.23 -3.01 -29.61
C ALA A 199 3.15 -4.46 -29.06
N PRO A 200 2.20 -4.77 -28.14
CA PRO A 200 2.17 -6.02 -27.38
C PRO A 200 1.32 -7.15 -27.99
N ALA A 201 1.64 -8.39 -27.61
CA ALA A 201 0.84 -9.60 -27.86
C ALA A 201 -0.26 -9.81 -26.80
N LYS A 202 -1.33 -10.49 -27.22
CA LYS A 202 -2.61 -10.68 -26.51
C LYS A 202 -2.59 -11.88 -25.56
N ASP A 203 -3.54 -11.84 -24.62
CA ASP A 203 -4.11 -12.92 -23.79
C ASP A 203 -3.65 -12.99 -22.32
N THR A 204 -4.48 -12.42 -21.43
CA THR A 204 -4.50 -12.75 -19.99
C THR A 204 -5.93 -13.13 -19.57
N LYS A 205 -6.11 -14.35 -19.07
CA LYS A 205 -7.38 -14.85 -18.53
C LYS A 205 -7.64 -14.30 -17.13
N HIS A 206 -8.91 -13.96 -16.86
CA HIS A 206 -9.39 -13.37 -15.61
C HIS A 206 -9.46 -14.38 -14.46
N TYR A 207 -9.17 -13.93 -13.23
CA TYR A 207 -9.38 -14.65 -11.98
C TYR A 207 -10.68 -14.20 -11.30
N THR A 208 -11.48 -15.14 -10.79
CA THR A 208 -12.70 -14.92 -9.99
C THR A 208 -12.55 -15.56 -8.61
N PRO A 209 -12.72 -14.80 -7.50
CA PRO A 209 -12.68 -15.35 -6.14
C PRO A 209 -13.97 -16.10 -5.76
N ALA A 210 -13.87 -16.99 -4.77
CA ALA A 210 -14.99 -17.79 -4.27
C ALA A 210 -15.84 -17.03 -3.23
N PRO A 211 -17.14 -17.34 -3.08
CA PRO A 211 -18.02 -16.65 -2.13
C PRO A 211 -17.75 -17.09 -0.68
N GLY A 212 -17.50 -16.13 0.23
CA GLY A 212 -17.47 -16.38 1.69
C GLY A 212 -16.23 -15.91 2.46
N GLU A 213 -15.25 -15.30 1.81
CA GLU A 213 -14.02 -14.81 2.48
C GLU A 213 -14.16 -13.42 3.13
N ASP A 214 -15.31 -12.75 2.95
CA ASP A 214 -15.52 -11.36 3.38
C ASP A 214 -16.29 -11.26 4.69
N GLY A 215 -15.74 -11.82 5.76
CA GLY A 215 -16.17 -11.47 7.11
C GLY A 215 -15.56 -10.14 7.50
N TRP A 216 -16.19 -9.01 7.11
CA TRP A 216 -16.24 -7.68 7.75
C TRP A 216 -16.56 -6.59 6.70
N VAL A 217 -17.82 -6.55 6.26
CA VAL A 217 -18.46 -5.31 5.80
C VAL A 217 -19.73 -5.19 6.63
N THR A 218 -19.77 -4.29 7.62
CA THR A 218 -21.06 -3.92 8.21
C THR A 218 -21.72 -2.90 7.31
N GLU A 219 -22.82 -3.33 6.70
CA GLU A 219 -23.67 -2.59 5.79
C GLU A 219 -24.06 -1.22 6.35
N ARG A 220 -23.60 -0.16 5.70
CA ARG A 220 -24.44 1.01 5.43
C ARG A 220 -24.00 1.72 4.15
N ILE A 221 -24.60 1.26 3.06
CA ILE A 221 -24.75 1.90 1.74
C ILE A 221 -23.45 2.10 0.94
N TRP A 222 -23.06 1.07 0.20
CA TRP A 222 -22.32 1.24 -1.06
C TRP A 222 -23.02 0.44 -2.16
N LYS A 223 -23.55 1.14 -3.18
CA LYS A 223 -24.16 0.57 -4.39
C LYS A 223 -23.38 1.01 -5.64
N GLY A 224 -22.06 0.91 -5.58
CA GLY A 224 -21.16 1.15 -6.72
C GLY A 224 -20.52 -0.15 -7.21
N THR A 225 -19.88 -0.13 -8.38
CA THR A 225 -19.02 -1.25 -8.80
C THR A 225 -17.56 -0.95 -8.45
N PRO A 226 -16.67 -1.96 -8.38
CA PRO A 226 -15.26 -1.78 -7.98
C PRO A 226 -14.45 -0.78 -8.83
N TYR A 227 -15.00 -0.30 -9.95
CA TYR A 227 -14.37 0.67 -10.86
C TYR A 227 -14.55 2.15 -10.45
N ASP A 228 -15.32 2.48 -9.40
CA ASP A 228 -15.61 3.87 -9.03
C ASP A 228 -14.65 4.49 -8.01
N PHE A 229 -13.74 3.73 -7.38
CA PHE A 229 -12.89 4.25 -6.30
C PHE A 229 -11.76 5.19 -6.79
N MET A 230 -11.35 5.10 -8.06
CA MET A 230 -10.23 5.90 -8.60
C MET A 230 -10.64 7.15 -9.39
N ARG A 231 -11.93 7.48 -9.49
CA ARG A 231 -12.37 8.70 -10.18
C ARG A 231 -12.35 9.98 -9.33
N LEU A 232 -11.90 9.88 -8.07
CA LEU A 232 -11.81 11.01 -7.13
C LEU A 232 -10.44 11.73 -7.12
N ALA A 233 -9.43 11.26 -7.86
CA ALA A 233 -8.10 11.89 -7.86
C ALA A 233 -7.87 12.95 -8.97
N ARG A 234 -8.87 13.26 -9.81
CA ARG A 234 -8.79 14.39 -10.77
C ARG A 234 -10.07 15.23 -10.77
N GLY A 235 -10.18 16.11 -9.77
CA GLY A 235 -10.75 17.46 -9.94
C GLY A 235 -12.17 17.61 -10.48
N LEU A 236 -13.17 16.92 -9.92
CA LEU A 236 -14.58 17.29 -10.10
C LEU A 236 -15.25 17.44 -8.73
N VAL A 237 -15.47 18.70 -8.36
CA VAL A 237 -16.25 19.15 -7.21
C VAL A 237 -17.66 18.58 -7.32
N TYR A 238 -18.09 17.81 -6.32
CA TYR A 238 -19.51 17.69 -6.01
C TYR A 238 -19.79 18.47 -4.74
N LEU A 239 -20.54 19.55 -4.91
CA LEU A 239 -21.26 20.21 -3.82
C LEU A 239 -22.16 19.16 -3.17
N THR A 240 -21.94 18.83 -1.91
CA THR A 240 -22.97 18.20 -1.11
C THR A 240 -24.03 19.28 -0.82
N PRO A 241 -25.34 19.03 -1.01
CA PRO A 241 -26.34 19.89 -0.40
C PRO A 241 -26.23 19.72 1.12
N GLU A 242 -26.18 20.84 1.84
CA GLU A 242 -26.25 20.82 3.29
C GLU A 242 -27.46 20.00 3.78
N PRO A 243 -27.33 19.24 4.88
CA PRO A 243 -28.48 18.62 5.51
C PRO A 243 -29.49 19.70 5.93
N ALA A 244 -30.75 19.48 5.57
CA ALA A 244 -31.86 20.44 5.71
C ALA A 244 -32.25 20.84 7.15
N GLU A 245 -31.43 20.56 8.16
CA GLU A 245 -31.74 20.83 9.57
C GLU A 245 -30.90 21.94 10.21
N THR A 246 -29.95 22.55 9.48
CA THR A 246 -29.18 23.70 10.00
C THR A 246 -29.68 25.07 9.51
N ARG A 247 -30.85 25.11 8.85
CA ARG A 247 -31.48 26.37 8.39
C ARG A 247 -32.61 26.91 9.29
N ALA A 248 -32.77 26.38 10.49
CA ALA A 248 -33.78 26.85 11.45
C ALA A 248 -33.21 27.55 12.71
N ARG A 249 -31.89 27.79 12.80
CA ARG A 249 -31.27 28.46 13.96
C ARG A 249 -30.43 29.71 13.67
N GLN A 250 -30.43 30.21 12.44
CA GLN A 250 -29.74 31.46 12.08
C GLN A 250 -30.64 32.49 11.35
N MET A 251 -31.96 32.41 11.51
CA MET A 251 -32.91 33.46 11.06
C MET A 251 -33.85 33.96 12.17
N THR A 252 -33.36 34.03 13.41
CA THR A 252 -33.99 34.82 14.48
C THR A 252 -32.91 35.61 15.21
N ASN A 253 -32.36 36.63 14.56
CA ASN A 253 -31.74 37.80 15.19
C ASN A 253 -31.39 38.81 14.09
N ALA A 254 -32.39 39.58 13.66
CA ALA A 254 -32.20 40.87 13.01
C ALA A 254 -33.03 41.90 13.80
N PRO A 255 -32.49 43.07 14.13
CA PRO A 255 -33.15 44.05 14.97
C PRO A 255 -34.19 44.82 14.16
N ALA A 256 -35.42 44.88 14.65
CA ALA A 256 -36.38 45.86 14.16
C ALA A 256 -36.19 47.17 14.94
N THR A 257 -35.99 48.23 14.15
CA THR A 257 -35.84 49.64 14.52
C THR A 257 -37.05 50.19 15.27
N GLY A 258 -36.82 51.26 16.04
CA GLY A 258 -37.73 51.77 17.06
C GLY A 258 -38.95 52.55 16.57
N ALA A 259 -39.82 52.87 17.53
CA ALA A 259 -40.49 54.16 17.69
C ALA A 259 -41.34 54.16 19.00
N GLU A 260 -40.93 55.01 19.95
CA GLU A 260 -41.76 55.88 20.81
C GLU A 260 -43.11 55.41 21.39
N ARG A 261 -43.20 55.37 22.73
CA ARG A 261 -43.95 56.38 23.55
C ARG A 261 -44.01 55.99 25.05
N THR A 262 -43.46 56.83 25.92
CA THR A 262 -44.02 57.16 27.26
C THR A 262 -45.26 58.07 27.06
N PRO A 263 -46.13 58.39 28.04
CA PRO A 263 -46.01 58.40 29.52
C PRO A 263 -47.20 57.65 30.21
N ALA A 264 -47.42 57.59 31.52
CA ALA A 264 -46.98 58.32 32.72
C ALA A 264 -46.95 57.36 33.92
#